data_AF-A0A241WHN5-F1
#
_entry.id   AF-A0A241WHN5-F1
#
_cell.length_a   1.000
_cell.length_b   1.000
_cell.length_c   1.000
_cell.angle_alpha   90.00
_cell.angle_beta   90.00
_cell.angle_gamma   90.00
#
_symmetry.space_group_name_H-M   'P 1'
#
loop_
_entity.id
_entity.type
_entity.pdbx_description
1 polymer ?
#
loop_
_entity_poly.entity_id
_entity_poly.type
_entity_poly.pdbx_seq_one_letter_code
_entity_poly.pdbx_strand_id
1 'polypeptide(L)'
;MKNYSTEKFETIESYIENPTADFYNDVFDGRYDIVMVVDWREEDEEIINYCENILETGHLFAELEDTDNKQGFSITIQYGEKSLLIPYLGEGSDRDTTLLSLNEILQPDYEIRFCKISYRSDTLQLIPLPKMLWHRLDMRYAAKMDELFGRFEKDSEFFGK
;
A
#
# COMPACT_ATOMS: atom_id res chain seq x y z
N MET A 1 19.38 5.20 -5.02
CA MET A 1 18.44 4.40 -4.21
C MET A 1 18.70 4.77 -2.75
N LYS A 2 17.83 5.60 -2.16
CA LYS A 2 17.84 5.76 -0.71
C LYS A 2 17.45 4.42 -0.08
N ASN A 3 18.15 4.08 1.00
CA ASN A 3 18.26 2.76 1.59
C ASN A 3 16.93 2.30 2.19
N TYR A 4 16.19 1.43 1.50
CA TYR A 4 15.29 0.55 2.25
C TYR A 4 16.17 -0.26 3.21
N SER A 5 15.86 -0.19 4.51
CA SER A 5 16.70 -0.79 5.54
C SER A 5 16.90 -2.29 5.28
N THR A 6 18.13 -2.76 5.43
CA THR A 6 18.45 -4.19 5.33
C THR A 6 17.60 -5.00 6.31
N GLU A 7 17.42 -4.48 7.53
CA GLU A 7 16.60 -5.13 8.56
C GLU A 7 15.12 -5.24 8.16
N LYS A 8 14.55 -4.20 7.52
CA LYS A 8 13.16 -4.25 7.03
C LYS A 8 13.01 -5.32 5.95
N PHE A 9 13.99 -5.41 5.04
CA PHE A 9 13.97 -6.41 3.97
C PHE A 9 14.15 -7.83 4.51
N GLU A 10 15.08 -8.04 5.44
CA GLU A 10 15.28 -9.33 6.12
C GLU A 10 14.03 -9.76 6.92
N THR A 11 13.32 -8.82 7.55
CA THR A 11 12.04 -9.09 8.22
C THR A 11 11.01 -9.68 7.25
N ILE A 12 10.88 -9.08 6.05
CA ILE A 12 9.99 -9.61 5.00
C ILE A 12 10.44 -10.98 4.53
N GLU A 13 11.74 -11.18 4.29
CA GLU A 13 12.28 -12.49 3.89
C GLU A 13 12.01 -13.56 4.96
N SER A 14 12.13 -13.22 6.25
CA SER A 14 11.87 -14.15 7.36
C SER A 14 10.43 -14.67 7.35
N TYR A 15 9.45 -13.79 7.08
CA TYR A 15 8.05 -14.20 6.97
C TYR A 15 7.83 -15.11 5.76
N ILE A 16 8.44 -14.79 4.61
CA ILE A 16 8.35 -15.65 3.43
C ILE A 16 8.93 -17.04 3.70
N GLU A 17 10.01 -17.12 4.47
CA GLU A 17 10.63 -18.39 4.85
C GLU A 17 9.76 -19.19 5.84
N ASN A 18 9.04 -18.53 6.74
CA ASN A 18 8.14 -19.13 7.73
C ASN A 18 6.72 -18.51 7.72
N PRO A 19 5.86 -18.84 6.73
CA PRO A 19 4.61 -18.13 6.49
C PRO A 19 3.45 -18.63 7.35
N THR A 20 3.59 -18.63 8.67
CA THR A 20 2.49 -18.92 9.60
C THR A 20 1.82 -17.63 10.08
N ALA A 21 0.55 -17.73 10.50
CA ALA A 21 -0.18 -16.58 11.05
C ALA A 21 0.46 -16.06 12.34
N ASP A 22 0.87 -16.97 13.23
CA ASP A 22 1.53 -16.59 14.49
C ASP A 22 2.85 -15.86 14.20
N PHE A 23 3.67 -16.39 13.29
CA PHE A 23 4.94 -15.75 12.94
C PHE A 23 4.76 -14.41 12.23
N TYR A 24 3.73 -14.27 11.39
CA TYR A 24 3.38 -13.01 10.77
C TYR A 24 3.13 -11.93 11.84
N ASN A 25 2.33 -12.24 12.87
CA ASN A 25 2.07 -11.32 13.96
C ASN A 25 3.34 -11.01 14.75
N ASP A 26 4.16 -12.03 15.05
CA ASP A 26 5.41 -11.84 15.79
C ASP A 26 6.38 -10.87 15.11
N VAL A 27 6.45 -10.86 13.77
CA VAL A 27 7.41 -10.03 13.02
C VAL A 27 6.85 -8.72 12.50
N PHE A 28 5.53 -8.59 12.32
CA PHE A 28 4.92 -7.39 11.74
C PHE A 28 4.04 -6.59 12.70
N ASP A 29 3.62 -7.13 13.85
CA ASP A 29 2.84 -6.35 14.82
C ASP A 29 3.64 -5.11 15.30
N GLY A 30 3.01 -3.94 15.19
CA GLY A 30 3.65 -2.64 15.46
C GLY A 30 4.74 -2.19 14.46
N ARG A 31 5.02 -2.95 13.39
CA ARG A 31 5.99 -2.58 12.34
C ARG A 31 5.38 -1.69 11.26
N TYR A 32 4.86 -0.53 11.67
CA TYR A 32 4.31 0.49 10.76
C TYR A 32 5.36 1.12 9.84
N ASP A 33 6.64 0.84 10.08
CA ASP A 33 7.76 1.19 9.20
C ASP A 33 7.93 0.21 8.02
N ILE A 34 7.19 -0.91 8.02
CA ILE A 34 7.14 -1.93 6.96
C ILE A 34 5.72 -2.09 6.41
N VAL A 35 4.75 -2.22 7.31
CA VAL A 35 3.37 -2.58 6.99
C VAL A 35 2.46 -1.37 7.17
N MET A 36 1.86 -0.95 6.06
CA MET A 36 0.75 0.00 6.04
C MET A 36 -0.52 -0.74 6.47
N VAL A 37 -1.11 -0.31 7.58
CA VAL A 37 -2.36 -0.89 8.13
C VAL A 37 -3.49 0.09 7.84
N VAL A 38 -4.48 -0.32 7.07
CA VAL A 38 -5.58 0.53 6.61
C VAL A 38 -6.90 -0.05 7.11
N ASP A 39 -7.62 0.68 7.95
CA ASP A 39 -9.01 0.35 8.32
C ASP A 39 -9.98 0.88 7.26
N TRP A 40 -11.16 0.26 7.13
CA TRP A 40 -12.18 0.76 6.21
C TRP A 40 -12.68 2.18 6.55
N ARG A 41 -12.49 2.62 7.80
CA ARG A 41 -12.81 3.99 8.27
C ARG A 41 -11.63 4.95 8.18
N GLU A 42 -10.50 4.52 7.63
CA GLU A 42 -9.33 5.39 7.50
C GLU A 42 -9.63 6.57 6.57
N GLU A 43 -9.05 7.72 6.90
CA GLU A 43 -9.13 8.88 6.02
C GLU A 43 -8.18 8.71 4.83
N ASP A 44 -8.64 9.04 3.63
CA ASP A 44 -7.93 8.75 2.39
C ASP A 44 -6.55 9.44 2.30
N GLU A 45 -6.39 10.64 2.89
CA GLU A 45 -5.11 11.34 2.98
C GLU A 45 -4.12 10.67 3.94
N GLU A 46 -4.60 10.03 5.01
CA GLU A 46 -3.76 9.28 5.95
C GLU A 46 -3.15 8.03 5.32
N ILE A 47 -3.86 7.39 4.39
CA ILE A 47 -3.33 6.26 3.60
C ILE A 47 -2.09 6.68 2.80
N ILE A 48 -2.11 7.89 2.24
CA ILE A 48 -0.96 8.44 1.51
C ILE A 48 0.20 8.70 2.49
N ASN A 49 -0.10 9.27 3.67
CA ASN A 49 0.88 9.54 4.72
C ASN A 49 1.53 8.26 5.26
N TYR A 50 0.78 7.18 5.46
CA TYR A 50 1.33 5.88 5.88
C TYR A 50 2.31 5.33 4.85
N CYS A 51 1.98 5.43 3.57
CA CYS A 51 2.86 4.99 2.51
C CYS A 51 4.16 5.82 2.47
N GLU A 52 4.06 7.14 2.60
CA GLU A 52 5.22 8.02 2.65
C GLU A 52 6.09 7.77 3.89
N ASN A 53 5.50 7.48 5.05
CA ASN A 53 6.24 7.13 6.27
C ASN A 53 7.06 5.83 6.10
N ILE A 54 6.63 4.91 5.23
CA ILE A 54 7.35 3.66 4.94
C ILE A 54 8.43 3.89 3.87
N LEU A 55 8.08 4.60 2.80
CA LEU A 55 8.94 4.79 1.63
C LEU A 55 9.97 5.92 1.81
N GLU A 56 9.68 6.88 2.70
CA GLU A 56 10.50 8.05 3.05
C GLU A 56 11.03 8.78 1.81
N THR A 57 10.16 9.02 0.83
CA THR A 57 10.56 9.59 -0.46
C THR A 57 10.90 11.08 -0.33
N GLY A 58 10.27 11.77 0.61
CA GLY A 58 10.22 13.23 0.77
C GLY A 58 9.34 13.93 -0.27
N HIS A 59 8.62 13.17 -1.09
CA HIS A 59 7.99 13.66 -2.32
C HIS A 59 6.60 13.10 -2.57
N LEU A 60 6.05 12.28 -1.67
CA LEU A 60 4.68 11.74 -1.74
C LEU A 60 3.80 12.45 -0.71
N PHE A 61 2.71 13.07 -1.15
CA PHE A 61 1.72 13.72 -0.28
C PHE A 61 0.36 13.86 -0.95
N ALA A 62 -0.68 14.11 -0.16
CA ALA A 62 -2.04 14.36 -0.61
C ALA A 62 -2.41 15.84 -0.48
N GLU A 63 -3.18 16.35 -1.43
CA GLU A 63 -3.80 17.67 -1.40
C GLU A 63 -5.33 17.50 -1.41
N LEU A 64 -5.98 17.89 -0.32
CA LEU A 64 -7.44 17.90 -0.17
C LEU A 64 -8.00 19.28 -0.53
N GLU A 65 -8.98 19.31 -1.42
CA GLU A 65 -9.70 20.52 -1.82
C GLU A 65 -11.21 20.31 -1.74
N ASP A 66 -11.93 21.29 -1.18
CA ASP A 66 -13.40 21.33 -1.23
C ASP A 66 -13.85 21.59 -2.68
N THR A 67 -14.82 20.81 -3.18
CA THR A 67 -15.32 20.96 -4.55
C THR A 67 -16.83 20.75 -4.64
N ASP A 68 -17.46 21.32 -5.66
CA ASP A 68 -18.90 21.15 -5.93
C ASP A 68 -19.24 19.78 -6.59
N ASN A 69 -18.37 18.77 -6.48
CA ASN A 69 -18.64 17.43 -7.01
C ASN A 69 -19.57 16.63 -6.07
N LYS A 70 -19.92 15.38 -6.45
CA LYS A 70 -20.83 14.54 -5.63
C LYS A 70 -20.24 14.17 -4.27
N GLN A 71 -18.93 14.16 -4.16
CA GLN A 71 -18.20 13.82 -2.95
C GLN A 71 -18.07 15.03 -2.00
N GLY A 72 -18.19 16.26 -2.51
CA GLY A 72 -17.98 17.51 -1.77
C GLY A 72 -16.49 17.89 -1.64
N PHE A 73 -15.58 17.03 -2.11
CA PHE A 73 -14.15 17.22 -2.05
C PHE A 73 -13.43 16.48 -3.17
N SER A 74 -12.17 16.82 -3.38
CA SER A 74 -11.26 16.11 -4.26
C SER A 74 -9.92 15.92 -3.56
N ILE A 75 -9.27 14.78 -3.82
CA ILE A 75 -7.93 14.50 -3.32
C ILE A 75 -7.00 14.30 -4.52
N THR A 76 -5.91 15.04 -4.54
CA THR A 76 -4.83 14.89 -5.52
C THR A 76 -3.59 14.32 -4.84
N ILE A 77 -3.06 13.21 -5.37
CA ILE A 77 -1.80 12.63 -4.92
C ILE A 77 -0.66 13.26 -5.72
N GLN A 78 0.34 13.79 -5.04
CA GLN A 78 1.58 14.29 -5.63
C GLN A 78 2.70 13.29 -5.36
N TYR A 79 3.49 12.94 -6.38
CA TYR A 79 4.69 12.11 -6.24
C TYR A 79 5.80 12.61 -7.18
N GLY A 80 6.78 13.32 -6.62
CA GLY A 80 7.84 13.96 -7.39
C GLY A 80 7.28 15.02 -8.33
N GLU A 81 7.37 14.79 -9.65
CA GLU A 81 6.77 15.66 -10.68
C GLU A 81 5.40 15.17 -11.17
N LYS A 82 4.92 14.02 -10.65
CA LYS A 82 3.62 13.46 -11.02
C LYS A 82 2.53 13.99 -10.10
N SER A 83 1.34 14.15 -10.68
CA SER A 83 0.12 14.50 -9.97
C SER A 83 -1.01 13.60 -10.48
N LEU A 84 -1.83 13.07 -9.58
CA LEU A 84 -2.96 12.21 -9.89
C LEU A 84 -4.17 12.59 -9.03
N LEU A 85 -5.24 13.06 -9.67
CA LEU A 85 -6.54 13.24 -9.04
C LEU A 85 -7.18 11.86 -8.81
N ILE A 86 -7.57 11.55 -7.56
CA ILE A 86 -8.23 10.28 -7.23
C ILE A 86 -9.63 10.25 -7.90
N PRO A 87 -9.91 9.27 -8.77
CA PRO A 87 -11.11 9.27 -9.62
C PRO A 87 -12.32 8.63 -8.91
N TYR A 88 -12.77 9.21 -7.79
CA TYR A 88 -13.91 8.67 -7.04
C TYR A 88 -15.19 8.53 -7.89
N LEU A 89 -15.82 7.35 -7.85
CA LEU A 89 -17.02 7.00 -8.61
C LEU A 89 -18.27 6.89 -7.69
N GLY A 90 -18.58 7.91 -6.89
CA GLY A 90 -19.66 7.79 -5.90
C GLY A 90 -19.96 9.03 -5.08
N GLU A 91 -20.66 8.85 -3.97
CA GLU A 91 -20.73 9.85 -2.89
C GLU A 91 -19.70 9.46 -1.82
N GLY A 92 -19.00 10.45 -1.26
CA GLY A 92 -17.94 10.22 -0.29
C GLY A 92 -16.66 9.60 -0.86
N SER A 93 -15.75 9.26 0.05
CA SER A 93 -14.48 8.61 -0.24
C SER A 93 -14.62 7.11 -0.50
N ASP A 94 -13.66 6.56 -1.25
CA ASP A 94 -13.55 5.14 -1.57
C ASP A 94 -12.09 4.69 -1.40
N ARG A 95 -11.84 3.93 -0.33
CA ARG A 95 -10.51 3.42 0.04
C ARG A 95 -9.89 2.55 -1.04
N ASP A 96 -10.68 1.76 -1.74
CA ASP A 96 -10.18 0.89 -2.80
C ASP A 96 -9.67 1.75 -3.97
N THR A 97 -10.43 2.78 -4.35
CA THR A 97 -10.02 3.74 -5.39
C THR A 97 -8.77 4.53 -4.98
N THR A 98 -8.64 4.90 -3.71
CA THR A 98 -7.45 5.59 -3.17
C THR A 98 -6.22 4.70 -3.22
N LEU A 99 -6.31 3.46 -2.74
CA LEU A 99 -5.22 2.49 -2.79
C LEU A 99 -4.77 2.23 -4.24
N LEU A 100 -5.72 2.04 -5.17
CA LEU A 100 -5.42 1.85 -6.59
C LEU A 100 -4.66 3.05 -7.18
N SER A 101 -5.15 4.26 -6.92
CA SER A 101 -4.53 5.51 -7.41
C SER A 101 -3.13 5.71 -6.83
N LEU A 102 -2.95 5.44 -5.54
CA LEU A 102 -1.65 5.51 -4.87
C LEU A 102 -0.66 4.50 -5.48
N ASN A 103 -1.06 3.25 -5.67
CA ASN A 103 -0.18 2.26 -6.28
C ASN A 103 0.17 2.60 -7.75
N GLU A 104 -0.75 3.23 -8.48
CA GLU A 104 -0.53 3.70 -9.86
C GLU A 104 0.52 4.80 -9.94
N ILE A 105 0.37 5.90 -9.18
CA ILE A 105 1.26 7.06 -9.27
C ILE A 105 2.70 6.71 -8.87
N LEU A 106 2.86 5.75 -7.94
CA LEU A 106 4.14 5.22 -7.48
C LEU A 106 4.89 4.41 -8.55
N GLN A 107 4.22 3.91 -9.59
CA GLN A 107 4.88 3.22 -10.69
C GLN A 107 5.74 4.18 -11.51
N PRO A 108 6.95 3.79 -11.96
CA PRO A 108 7.52 2.43 -11.89
C PRO A 108 8.44 2.19 -10.68
N ASP A 109 8.59 3.17 -9.80
CA ASP A 109 9.65 3.18 -8.79
C ASP A 109 9.33 2.23 -7.62
N TYR A 110 8.06 2.24 -7.20
CA TYR A 110 7.55 1.45 -6.09
C TYR A 110 6.33 0.65 -6.51
N GLU A 111 5.98 -0.37 -5.73
CA GLU A 111 4.77 -1.16 -5.87
C GLU A 111 4.26 -1.50 -4.47
N ILE A 112 2.95 -1.36 -4.28
CA ILE A 112 2.23 -1.78 -3.07
C ILE A 112 1.62 -3.15 -3.35
N ARG A 113 1.85 -4.10 -2.44
CA ARG A 113 1.16 -5.39 -2.43
C ARG A 113 0.46 -5.60 -1.11
N PHE A 114 -0.71 -6.22 -1.13
CA PHE A 114 -1.44 -6.55 0.09
C PHE A 114 -1.03 -7.92 0.63
N CYS A 115 -0.97 -8.06 1.95
CA CYS A 115 -0.74 -9.34 2.62
C CYS A 115 -2.03 -10.16 2.50
N LYS A 116 -1.96 -11.34 1.88
CA LYS A 116 -3.16 -12.18 1.67
C LYS A 116 -3.80 -12.66 2.97
N ILE A 117 -3.03 -12.70 4.06
CA ILE A 117 -3.52 -13.04 5.39
C ILE A 117 -4.56 -12.03 5.91
N SER A 118 -4.48 -10.75 5.52
CA SER A 118 -5.45 -9.71 5.92
C SER A 118 -6.57 -9.48 4.89
N TYR A 119 -6.57 -10.22 3.78
CA TYR A 119 -7.52 -9.98 2.70
C TYR A 119 -8.96 -10.23 3.16
N ARG A 120 -9.87 -9.30 2.84
CA ARG A 120 -11.28 -9.28 3.27
C ARG A 120 -11.51 -9.09 4.78
N SER A 121 -10.51 -8.62 5.52
CA SER A 121 -10.73 -8.06 6.86
C SER A 121 -11.24 -6.62 6.75
N ASP A 122 -11.83 -6.12 7.83
CA ASP A 122 -12.10 -4.70 8.07
C ASP A 122 -10.81 -3.84 8.15
N THR A 123 -9.66 -4.47 8.35
CA THR A 123 -8.33 -3.86 8.35
C THR A 123 -7.40 -4.58 7.36
N LEU A 124 -6.98 -3.88 6.30
CA LEU A 124 -6.07 -4.40 5.28
C LEU A 124 -4.62 -4.07 5.65
N GLN A 125 -3.72 -5.03 5.45
CA GLN A 125 -2.29 -4.85 5.65
C GLN A 125 -1.56 -4.90 4.31
N LEU A 126 -0.72 -3.91 4.05
CA LEU A 126 -0.04 -3.71 2.78
C LEU A 126 1.43 -3.39 2.98
N ILE A 127 2.26 -3.75 2.01
CA ILE A 127 3.68 -3.46 2.03
C ILE A 127 4.03 -2.65 0.77
N PRO A 128 4.31 -1.34 0.91
CA PRO A 128 4.99 -0.55 -0.11
C PRO A 128 6.48 -0.91 -0.17
N LEU A 129 7.00 -1.27 -1.35
CA LEU A 129 8.45 -1.47 -1.55
C LEU A 129 8.92 -0.91 -2.88
N PRO A 130 10.23 -0.58 -2.99
CA PRO A 130 10.87 -0.39 -4.28
C PRO A 130 10.61 -1.59 -5.19
N LYS A 131 10.21 -1.34 -6.45
CA LYS A 131 9.84 -2.39 -7.39
C LYS A 131 10.98 -3.38 -7.66
N MET A 132 12.23 -2.91 -7.59
CA MET A 132 13.41 -3.77 -7.69
C MET A 132 13.50 -4.77 -6.53
N LEU A 133 13.09 -4.42 -5.31
CA LEU A 133 13.08 -5.34 -4.17
C LEU A 133 11.97 -6.38 -4.31
N TRP A 134 10.79 -5.98 -4.77
CA TRP A 134 9.74 -6.94 -5.16
C TRP A 134 10.25 -7.93 -6.20
N HIS A 135 10.94 -7.45 -7.23
CA HIS A 135 11.51 -8.34 -8.25
C HIS A 135 12.52 -9.34 -7.67
N ARG A 136 13.34 -8.93 -6.69
CA ARG A 136 14.26 -9.85 -6.00
C ARG A 136 13.52 -10.93 -5.21
N LEU A 137 12.47 -10.55 -4.50
CA LEU A 137 11.63 -11.49 -3.76
C LEU A 137 10.91 -12.46 -4.72
N ASP A 138 10.36 -11.95 -5.82
CA ASP A 138 9.73 -12.74 -6.88
C ASP A 138 10.68 -13.78 -7.49
N MET A 139 11.94 -13.42 -7.73
CA MET A 139 12.93 -14.38 -8.23
C MET A 139 13.37 -15.40 -7.18
N ARG A 140 13.57 -14.97 -5.93
CA ARG A 140 14.10 -15.83 -4.85
C ARG A 140 13.05 -16.81 -4.31
N TYR A 141 11.80 -16.38 -4.24
CA TYR A 141 10.71 -17.11 -3.58
C TYR A 141 9.49 -17.32 -4.48
N ALA A 142 9.70 -17.44 -5.80
CA ALA A 142 8.65 -17.52 -6.82
C ALA A 142 7.45 -18.41 -6.46
N ALA A 143 7.70 -19.58 -5.85
CA ALA A 143 6.66 -20.54 -5.47
C ALA A 143 5.73 -20.08 -4.33
N LYS A 144 6.12 -19.07 -3.56
CA LYS A 144 5.39 -18.58 -2.38
C LYS A 144 4.76 -17.20 -2.59
N MET A 145 5.33 -16.38 -3.47
CA MET A 145 4.95 -14.96 -3.55
C MET A 145 3.47 -14.75 -3.83
N ASP A 146 2.91 -15.48 -4.80
CA ASP A 146 1.50 -15.38 -5.14
C ASP A 146 0.58 -15.93 -4.04
N GLU A 147 1.08 -16.75 -3.11
CA GLU A 147 0.30 -17.27 -1.97
C GLU A 147 0.28 -16.28 -0.80
N LEU A 148 1.33 -15.46 -0.66
CA LEU A 148 1.52 -14.58 0.49
C LEU A 148 1.11 -13.12 0.22
N PHE A 149 1.36 -12.64 -1.01
CA PHE A 149 1.15 -11.24 -1.37
C PHE A 149 0.30 -11.14 -2.64
N GLY A 150 -0.69 -10.25 -2.61
CA GLY A 150 -1.52 -9.94 -3.77
C GLY A 150 -1.10 -8.64 -4.43
N ARG A 151 -1.10 -8.63 -5.76
CA ARG A 151 -0.95 -7.42 -6.57
C ARG A 151 -2.30 -6.76 -6.79
N PHE A 152 -2.27 -5.47 -7.06
CA PHE A 152 -3.48 -4.73 -7.39
C PHE A 152 -3.81 -4.95 -8.86
N GLU A 153 -4.97 -5.53 -9.11
CA GLU A 153 -5.65 -5.51 -10.40
C GLU A 153 -6.58 -4.29 -10.50
N LYS A 154 -6.92 -3.89 -11.73
CA LYS A 154 -7.75 -2.70 -12.00
C LYS A 154 -9.11 -2.72 -11.28
N ASP A 155 -9.65 -3.90 -11.05
CA ASP A 155 -10.92 -4.18 -10.41
C ASP A 155 -10.76 -4.80 -9.01
N SER A 156 -9.61 -4.58 -8.36
CA SER A 156 -9.41 -5.02 -6.98
C SER A 156 -10.42 -4.34 -6.05
N GLU A 157 -11.09 -5.14 -5.24
CA GLU A 157 -11.96 -4.70 -4.16
C GLU A 157 -11.42 -5.27 -2.84
N PHE A 158 -11.17 -4.41 -1.86
CA PHE A 158 -10.59 -4.81 -0.57
C PHE A 158 -11.60 -4.72 0.56
N PHE A 159 -12.25 -3.56 0.71
CA PHE A 159 -13.20 -3.33 1.81
C PHE A 159 -14.66 -3.63 1.43
N GLY A 160 -14.94 -3.85 0.14
CA GLY A 160 -16.30 -4.05 -0.34
C GLY A 160 -17.13 -2.76 -0.31
N LYS A 161 -18.22 -2.74 -1.10
CA LYS A 161 -19.16 -1.61 -1.17
C LYS A 161 -20.36 -1.82 -0.26
#